data_AF-K6XHE7-F1
#
_entry.id   AF-K6XHE7-F1
#
_cell.length_a   1.000
_cell.length_b   1.000
_cell.length_c   1.000
_cell.angle_alpha   90.00
_cell.angle_beta   90.00
_cell.angle_gamma   90.00
#
_symmetry.space_group_name_H-M   'P 1'
#
loop_
_entity.id
_entity.type
_entity.pdbx_description
1 polymer ?
#
loop_
_entity_poly.entity_id
_entity_poly.type
_entity_poly.pdbx_seq_one_letter_code
_entity_poly.pdbx_strand_id
1 'polypeptide(L)'
;MRALASLPTRAQLAATAQHIASAQAATGAIAWDTVGDTAGKVDAWDHVECAMALLAAGRDEQALRAYDWLLAQQRPDGTWPREWHVRPDGQVRVVDPAAETNMCAYLAVGAWHHWCARGDAAVAARLWPGVEAALD
;
A
#
# COMPACT_ATOMS: atom_id res chain seq x y z
N MET A 1 33.50 0.15 16.82
CA MET A 1 32.10 0.64 16.71
C MET A 1 31.83 0.93 15.25
N ARG A 2 30.88 0.23 14.60
CA ARG A 2 30.43 0.63 13.26
C ARG A 2 29.71 1.98 13.39
N ALA A 3 30.09 2.97 12.60
CA ALA A 3 29.32 4.20 12.49
C ALA A 3 27.91 3.82 12.01
N LEU A 4 26.88 4.18 12.79
CA LEU A 4 25.51 4.09 12.34
C LEU A 4 25.39 4.99 11.10
N ALA A 5 24.78 4.47 10.03
CA ALA A 5 24.51 5.26 8.84
C ALA A 5 23.74 6.53 9.24
N SER A 6 24.13 7.68 8.69
CA SER A 6 23.41 8.93 8.91
C SER A 6 21.97 8.79 8.43
N LEU A 7 21.02 9.35 9.17
CA LEU A 7 19.61 9.41 8.75
C LEU A 7 19.46 10.12 7.40
N PRO A 8 18.48 9.72 6.57
CA PRO A 8 18.21 10.39 5.30
C PRO A 8 17.81 11.85 5.52
N THR A 9 18.27 12.72 4.62
CA THR A 9 17.85 14.12 4.57
C THR A 9 16.40 14.25 4.13
N ARG A 10 15.76 15.40 4.43
CA ARG A 10 14.40 15.69 3.94
C ARG A 10 14.29 15.63 2.41
N ALA A 11 15.33 16.06 1.69
CA ALA A 11 15.37 15.99 0.24
C ALA A 11 15.38 14.54 -0.27
N GLN A 12 16.14 13.65 0.40
CA GLN A 12 16.13 12.22 0.08
C GLN A 12 14.76 11.58 0.38
N LEU A 13 14.14 11.90 1.51
CA LEU A 13 12.79 11.42 1.82
C LEU A 13 11.75 11.90 0.79
N ALA A 14 11.83 13.17 0.37
CA ALA A 14 10.95 13.72 -0.65
C ALA A 14 11.15 13.05 -2.02
N ALA A 15 12.41 12.75 -2.39
CA ALA A 15 12.73 12.02 -3.60
C ALA A 15 12.19 10.58 -3.57
N THR A 16 12.33 9.88 -2.44
CA THR A 16 11.74 8.55 -2.25
C THR A 16 10.22 8.59 -2.40
N ALA A 17 9.54 9.53 -1.74
CA ALA A 17 8.08 9.66 -1.84
C ALA A 17 7.63 10.03 -3.27
N GLN A 18 8.41 10.83 -3.99
CA GLN A 18 8.14 11.15 -5.40
C GLN A 18 8.28 9.91 -6.29
N HIS A 19 9.25 9.03 -6.02
CA HIS A 19 9.42 7.78 -6.74
C HIS A 19 8.23 6.84 -6.51
N ILE A 20 7.82 6.64 -5.25
CA ILE A 20 6.63 5.83 -4.91
C ILE A 20 5.38 6.40 -5.61
N ALA A 21 5.19 7.72 -5.56
CA ALA A 21 4.06 8.37 -6.23
C ALA A 21 4.09 8.17 -7.76
N SER A 22 5.27 8.12 -8.38
CA SER A 22 5.40 7.89 -9.82
C SER A 22 5.07 6.45 -10.24
N ALA A 23 5.14 5.49 -9.31
CA ALA A 23 4.75 4.10 -9.53
C ALA A 23 3.25 3.86 -9.29
N GLN A 24 2.52 4.85 -8.78
CA GLN A 24 1.08 4.72 -8.53
C GLN A 24 0.27 4.84 -9.83
N ALA A 25 -0.44 3.78 -10.19
CA ALA A 25 -1.37 3.76 -11.31
C ALA A 25 -2.56 4.70 -11.09
N ALA A 26 -3.29 5.04 -12.16
CA ALA A 26 -4.52 5.85 -12.08
C ALA A 26 -5.61 5.20 -11.19
N THR A 27 -5.60 3.88 -11.07
CA THR A 27 -6.50 3.11 -10.19
C THR A 27 -6.12 3.16 -8.71
N GLY A 28 -4.91 3.60 -8.36
CA GLY A 28 -4.41 3.67 -6.98
C GLY A 28 -3.43 2.55 -6.60
N ALA A 29 -3.33 1.48 -7.41
CA ALA A 29 -2.32 0.44 -7.27
C ALA A 29 -0.90 1.03 -7.31
N ILE A 30 0.00 0.54 -6.47
CA ILE A 30 1.42 0.93 -6.44
C ILE A 30 2.24 -0.34 -6.67
N ALA A 31 2.92 -0.41 -7.81
CA ALA A 31 3.72 -1.58 -8.17
C ALA A 31 5.12 -1.51 -7.55
N TRP A 32 5.72 -2.68 -7.29
CA TRP A 32 7.12 -2.83 -6.90
C TRP A 32 8.04 -2.20 -7.93
N ASP A 33 7.85 -2.61 -9.19
CA ASP A 33 8.58 -2.12 -10.34
C ASP A 33 7.60 -1.70 -11.44
N THR A 34 7.97 -0.67 -12.19
CA THR A 34 7.21 -0.23 -13.37
C THR A 34 7.79 -0.78 -14.68
N VAL A 35 8.93 -1.48 -14.62
CA VAL A 35 9.68 -2.00 -15.77
C VAL A 35 10.29 -3.37 -15.44
N GLY A 36 10.68 -4.13 -16.46
CA GLY A 36 11.29 -5.45 -16.29
C GLY A 36 10.29 -6.58 -16.03
N ASP A 37 10.79 -7.73 -15.57
CA ASP A 37 9.99 -8.96 -15.42
C ASP A 37 8.97 -8.88 -14.26
N THR A 38 9.24 -8.01 -13.28
CA THR A 38 8.38 -7.69 -12.14
C THR A 38 7.48 -6.47 -12.40
N ALA A 39 7.44 -5.96 -13.64
CA ALA A 39 6.63 -4.80 -13.98
C ALA A 39 5.15 -5.01 -13.61
N GLY A 40 4.63 -4.09 -12.79
CA GLY A 40 3.24 -4.12 -12.34
C GLY A 40 2.99 -5.06 -11.17
N LYS A 41 4.00 -5.75 -10.63
CA LYS A 41 3.83 -6.62 -9.46
C LYS A 41 3.35 -5.82 -8.24
N VAL A 42 2.33 -6.33 -7.58
CA VAL A 42 1.75 -5.78 -6.33
C VAL A 42 1.46 -6.93 -5.38
N ASP A 43 1.67 -6.71 -4.09
CA ASP A 43 1.09 -7.48 -2.99
C ASP A 43 0.55 -6.52 -1.92
N ALA A 44 -0.31 -7.00 -1.01
CA ALA A 44 -1.01 -6.13 -0.08
C ALA A 44 -0.09 -5.52 0.99
N TRP A 45 1.00 -6.20 1.37
CA TRP A 45 1.92 -5.72 2.39
C TRP A 45 2.71 -4.52 1.85
N ASP A 46 3.49 -4.72 0.79
CA ASP A 46 4.35 -3.66 0.25
C ASP A 46 3.52 -2.47 -0.26
N HIS A 47 2.32 -2.74 -0.78
CA HIS A 47 1.37 -1.71 -1.21
C HIS A 47 0.92 -0.80 -0.07
N VAL A 48 0.59 -1.37 1.10
CA VAL A 48 0.25 -0.60 2.29
C VAL A 48 1.45 0.17 2.84
N GLU A 49 2.66 -0.39 2.78
CA GLU A 49 3.89 0.34 3.16
C GLU A 49 4.11 1.57 2.28
N CYS A 50 3.86 1.43 0.98
CA CYS A 50 3.89 2.56 0.05
C CYS A 50 2.85 3.62 0.42
N ALA A 51 1.62 3.23 0.77
CA ALA A 51 0.60 4.16 1.24
C ALA A 51 1.03 4.88 2.53
N MET A 52 1.64 4.16 3.48
CA MET A 52 2.18 4.74 4.71
C MET A 52 3.32 5.72 4.43
N ALA A 53 4.23 5.39 3.51
CA ALA A 53 5.34 6.27 3.12
C ALA A 53 4.85 7.55 2.44
N LEU A 54 3.84 7.45 1.57
CA LEU A 54 3.18 8.61 0.97
C LEU A 54 2.55 9.50 2.06
N LEU A 55 1.82 8.91 3.00
CA LEU A 55 1.21 9.66 4.10
C LEU A 55 2.25 10.35 4.99
N ALA A 56 3.34 9.66 5.32
CA ALA A 56 4.45 10.21 6.10
C ALA A 56 5.14 11.38 5.40
N ALA A 57 5.12 11.41 4.07
CA ALA A 57 5.64 12.49 3.24
C ALA A 57 4.61 13.61 2.94
N GLY A 58 3.40 13.56 3.52
CA GLY A 58 2.34 14.55 3.31
C GLY A 58 1.59 14.42 1.98
N ARG A 59 1.57 13.21 1.39
CA ARG A 59 0.88 12.88 0.14
C ARG A 59 -0.42 12.12 0.42
N ASP A 60 -1.31 12.79 1.13
CA ASP A 60 -2.54 12.23 1.71
C ASP A 60 -3.47 11.65 0.64
N GLU A 61 -3.75 12.38 -0.43
CA GLU A 61 -4.63 11.92 -1.51
C GLU A 61 -4.09 10.66 -2.20
N GLN A 62 -2.77 10.57 -2.44
CA GLN A 62 -2.16 9.38 -3.01
C GLN A 62 -2.23 8.19 -2.05
N ALA A 63 -2.03 8.40 -0.75
CA ALA A 63 -2.18 7.35 0.26
C ALA A 63 -3.62 6.82 0.33
N LEU A 64 -4.62 7.71 0.32
CA LEU A 64 -6.02 7.31 0.34
C LEU A 64 -6.43 6.54 -0.92
N ARG A 65 -5.96 6.96 -2.10
CA ARG A 65 -6.18 6.21 -3.35
C ARG A 65 -5.58 4.80 -3.30
N ALA A 66 -4.45 4.61 -2.63
CA ALA A 66 -3.87 3.29 -2.42
C ALA A 66 -4.79 2.44 -1.53
N TYR A 67 -5.18 2.92 -0.35
CA TYR A 67 -6.11 2.17 0.50
C TYR A 67 -7.43 1.83 -0.18
N ASP A 68 -7.99 2.77 -0.94
CA ASP A 68 -9.25 2.58 -1.68
C ASP A 68 -9.11 1.50 -2.76
N TRP A 69 -7.97 1.45 -3.47
CA TRP A 69 -7.68 0.38 -4.42
C TRP A 69 -7.61 -0.99 -3.73
N LEU A 70 -6.88 -1.07 -2.61
CA LEU A 70 -6.68 -2.34 -1.90
C LEU A 70 -8.00 -2.90 -1.36
N LEU A 71 -8.85 -2.05 -0.75
CA LEU A 71 -10.19 -2.43 -0.32
C LEU A 71 -11.03 -2.95 -1.49
N ALA A 72 -10.96 -2.31 -2.65
CA ALA A 72 -11.68 -2.75 -3.84
C ALA A 72 -11.19 -4.10 -4.39
N GLN A 73 -9.97 -4.55 -4.02
CA GLN A 73 -9.44 -5.86 -4.40
C GLN A 73 -9.70 -6.95 -3.34
N GLN A 74 -10.31 -6.62 -2.20
CA GLN A 74 -10.58 -7.60 -1.15
C GLN A 74 -11.55 -8.67 -1.64
N ARG A 75 -11.23 -9.94 -1.37
CA ARG A 75 -12.08 -11.07 -1.73
C ARG A 75 -13.28 -11.19 -0.77
N PRO A 76 -14.34 -11.92 -1.15
CA PRO A 76 -15.48 -12.19 -0.27
C PRO A 76 -15.11 -12.89 1.05
N ASP A 77 -13.99 -13.61 1.09
CA ASP A 77 -13.44 -14.25 2.29
C ASP A 77 -12.52 -13.31 3.10
N GLY A 78 -12.50 -12.02 2.79
CA GLY A 78 -11.71 -11.00 3.49
C GLY A 78 -10.23 -10.95 3.13
N THR A 79 -9.73 -11.95 2.40
CA THR A 79 -8.30 -12.05 2.09
C THR A 79 -7.93 -11.34 0.79
N TRP A 80 -6.62 -11.23 0.56
CA TRP A 80 -6.05 -10.81 -0.72
C TRP A 80 -5.13 -11.90 -1.28
N PRO A 81 -5.02 -12.05 -2.61
CA PRO A 81 -4.02 -12.91 -3.23
C PRO A 81 -2.60 -12.44 -2.92
N ARG A 82 -1.66 -13.39 -2.92
CA ARG A 82 -0.24 -13.16 -2.70
C ARG A 82 0.35 -12.20 -3.72
N GLU A 83 -0.15 -12.26 -4.95
CA GLU A 83 0.41 -11.45 -6.03
C GLU A 83 -0.63 -11.06 -7.07
N TRP A 84 -0.62 -9.78 -7.42
CA TRP A 84 -1.21 -9.24 -8.65
C TRP A 84 -0.12 -8.73 -9.60
N HIS A 85 -0.47 -8.67 -10.87
CA HIS A 85 0.16 -7.78 -11.83
C HIS A 85 -0.87 -6.75 -12.29
N VAL A 86 -0.55 -5.47 -12.13
CA VAL A 86 -1.38 -4.33 -12.53
C VAL A 86 -0.72 -3.59 -13.68
N ARG A 87 -1.43 -3.48 -14.80
CA ARG A 87 -0.95 -2.74 -15.98
C ARG A 87 -1.15 -1.23 -15.82
N PRO A 88 -0.41 -0.39 -16.58
CA PRO A 88 -0.58 1.07 -16.54
C PRO A 88 -2.00 1.55 -16.89
N ASP A 89 -2.75 0.78 -17.69
CA ASP A 89 -4.16 1.05 -18.02
C ASP A 89 -5.15 0.65 -16.90
N GLY A 90 -4.64 0.11 -15.79
CA GLY A 90 -5.42 -0.30 -14.63
C GLY A 90 -5.89 -1.75 -14.67
N GLN A 91 -5.59 -2.53 -15.72
CA GLN A 91 -5.97 -3.94 -15.76
C GLN A 91 -5.24 -4.74 -14.67
N VAL A 92 -6.01 -5.40 -13.80
CA VAL A 92 -5.50 -6.24 -12.72
C VAL A 92 -5.56 -7.71 -13.13
N ARG A 93 -4.46 -8.44 -12.93
CA ARG A 93 -4.39 -9.90 -13.09
C ARG A 93 -3.86 -10.53 -11.81
N VAL A 94 -4.60 -11.47 -11.23
CA VAL A 94 -4.09 -12.33 -10.14
C VAL A 94 -3.03 -13.27 -10.73
N VAL A 95 -1.83 -13.26 -10.16
CA VAL A 95 -0.73 -14.15 -10.57
C VAL A 95 -0.64 -15.34 -9.64
N ASP A 96 -0.74 -15.08 -8.33
CA ASP A 96 -0.74 -16.11 -7.30
C ASP A 96 -1.94 -15.91 -6.36
N PRO A 97 -2.95 -16.80 -6.40
CA PRO A 97 -4.18 -16.63 -5.63
C PRO A 97 -4.05 -17.04 -4.16
N ALA A 98 -2.91 -17.57 -3.71
CA ALA A 98 -2.74 -17.96 -2.30
C ALA A 98 -2.93 -16.75 -1.37
N ALA A 99 -3.38 -16.98 -0.14
CA ALA A 99 -3.45 -15.96 0.90
C ALA A 99 -2.33 -16.16 1.91
N GLU A 100 -1.75 -15.08 2.43
CA GLU A 100 -0.77 -15.13 3.51
C GLU A 100 -1.21 -14.22 4.67
N THR A 101 -0.93 -14.64 5.89
CA THR A 101 -1.45 -13.99 7.10
C THR A 101 -0.89 -12.58 7.30
N ASN A 102 0.38 -12.37 6.94
CA ASN A 102 1.01 -11.04 6.93
C ASN A 102 0.26 -10.07 6.00
N MET A 103 -0.11 -10.51 4.80
CA MET A 103 -0.82 -9.68 3.83
C MET A 103 -2.25 -9.34 4.28
N CYS A 104 -2.94 -10.30 4.90
CA CYS A 104 -4.29 -10.07 5.44
C CYS A 104 -4.26 -9.08 6.62
N ALA A 105 -3.29 -9.21 7.52
CA ALA A 105 -3.20 -8.34 8.70
C ALA A 105 -2.69 -6.92 8.38
N TYR A 106 -2.01 -6.69 7.25
CA TYR A 106 -1.27 -5.44 7.04
C TYR A 106 -2.17 -4.22 6.83
N LEU A 107 -3.41 -4.41 6.34
CA LEU A 107 -4.38 -3.31 6.27
C LEU A 107 -4.65 -2.71 7.66
N ALA A 108 -4.65 -3.53 8.72
CA ALA A 108 -4.82 -3.06 10.10
C ALA A 108 -3.67 -2.13 10.53
N VAL A 109 -2.44 -2.47 10.13
CA VAL A 109 -1.25 -1.65 10.39
C VAL A 109 -1.36 -0.31 9.66
N GLY A 110 -1.76 -0.33 8.38
CA GLY A 110 -2.00 0.87 7.59
C GLY A 110 -3.07 1.78 8.19
N ALA A 111 -4.21 1.20 8.60
CA ALA A 111 -5.31 1.94 9.23
C ALA A 111 -4.89 2.59 10.56
N TRP A 112 -4.17 1.83 11.41
CA TRP A 112 -3.63 2.36 12.66
C TRP A 112 -2.59 3.46 12.44
N HIS A 113 -1.69 3.27 11.47
CA HIS A 113 -0.70 4.29 11.10
C HIS A 113 -1.39 5.57 10.61
N HIS A 114 -2.42 5.45 9.77
CA HIS A 114 -3.19 6.60 9.30
C HIS A 114 -3.84 7.36 10.46
N TRP A 115 -4.50 6.65 11.38
CA TRP A 115 -5.09 7.25 12.57
C TRP A 115 -4.04 7.96 13.44
N CYS A 116 -2.88 7.34 13.70
CA CYS A 116 -1.80 7.97 14.45
C CYS A 116 -1.26 9.24 13.76
N ALA A 117 -1.17 9.23 12.43
CA ALA A 117 -0.57 10.31 11.67
C ALA A 117 -1.51 11.50 11.42
N ARG A 118 -2.84 11.29 11.46
CA ARG A 118 -3.84 12.33 11.11
C ARG A 118 -4.96 12.52 12.11
N GLY A 119 -5.26 11.53 12.96
CA GLY A 119 -6.42 11.58 13.86
C GLY A 119 -7.76 11.62 13.12
N ASP A 120 -7.81 11.15 11.87
CA ASP A 120 -9.03 11.15 11.05
C ASP A 120 -9.83 9.86 11.29
N ALA A 121 -10.90 10.01 12.07
CA ALA A 121 -11.78 8.89 12.43
C ALA A 121 -12.62 8.42 11.24
N ALA A 122 -12.90 9.28 10.26
CA ALA A 122 -13.70 8.92 9.10
C ALA A 122 -12.93 7.95 8.20
N VAL A 123 -11.63 8.20 7.98
CA VAL A 123 -10.79 7.24 7.24
C VAL A 123 -10.64 5.94 8.01
N ALA A 124 -10.38 5.99 9.32
CA ALA A 124 -10.27 4.78 10.14
C ALA A 124 -11.56 3.94 10.06
N ALA A 125 -12.74 4.56 10.23
CA ALA A 125 -14.04 3.90 10.11
C ALA A 125 -14.30 3.33 8.71
N ARG A 126 -13.77 3.97 7.66
CA ARG A 126 -13.88 3.48 6.27
C ARG A 126 -13.02 2.25 6.01
N LEU A 127 -11.82 2.16 6.59
CA LEU A 127 -10.93 1.00 6.43
C LEU A 127 -11.32 -0.18 7.32
N TRP A 128 -11.97 0.09 8.46
CA TRP A 128 -12.22 -0.89 9.51
C TRP A 128 -12.99 -2.15 9.05
N PRO A 129 -14.05 -2.08 8.23
CA PRO A 129 -14.75 -3.29 7.77
C PRO A 129 -13.83 -4.24 6.98
N GLY A 130 -12.89 -3.68 6.21
CA GLY A 130 -11.90 -4.48 5.50
C GLY A 130 -10.87 -5.12 6.45
N VAL A 131 -10.53 -4.43 7.54
CA VAL A 131 -9.67 -4.99 8.60
C VAL A 131 -10.36 -6.14 9.32
N GLU A 132 -11.62 -5.98 9.72
CA GLU A 132 -12.40 -7.03 10.38
C GLU A 132 -12.50 -8.27 9.50
N ALA A 133 -12.93 -8.11 8.25
CA ALA A 133 -13.07 -9.23 7.32
C ALA A 133 -11.74 -9.98 7.08
N ALA A 134 -10.60 -9.28 7.09
CA ALA A 134 -9.30 -9.91 6.89
C ALA A 134 -8.76 -10.67 8.12
N LEU A 135 -9.35 -10.47 9.29
CA LEU A 135 -8.92 -11.06 10.56
C LEU A 135 -9.88 -12.13 11.11
N ASP A 136 -11.09 -12.22 10.56
CA ASP A 136 -12.10 -13.26 10.86
C ASP A 136 -11.77 -14.62 10.19
#